data_AF-A0A1C9CEI4-F1
#
_entry.id   AF-A0A1C9CEI4-F1
#
_cell.length_a   1.000
_cell.length_b   1.000
_cell.length_c   1.000
_cell.angle_alpha   90.00
_cell.angle_beta   90.00
_cell.angle_gamma   90.00
#
_symmetry.space_group_name_H-M   'P 1'
#
loop_
_entity.id
_entity.type
_entity.pdbx_description
1 polymer ?
#
loop_
_entity_poly.entity_id
_entity_poly.type
_entity_poly.pdbx_seq_one_letter_code
_entity_poly.pdbx_strand_id
1 'polypeptide(L)'
;MTQLLSTTYLIILLFFLTLFSYYLSNEILKNIQQENVFDLPKILNSTTEKELDPLLHLNLAKIYCKKEIHDAALYEIRFLIESADNSYSNIVISNLYTLMGETFENLGYQKEASESYSKAIATSKTNTVAINKLDKLINKN
;
A
#
# COMPACT_ATOMS: atom_id res chain seq x y z
N MET A 1 35.56 -19.23 40.13
CA MET A 1 35.81 -17.91 39.51
C MET A 1 35.33 -17.86 38.05
N THR A 2 35.62 -18.88 37.23
CA THR A 2 35.15 -19.01 35.83
C THR A 2 33.63 -19.08 35.69
N GLN A 3 32.94 -19.86 36.54
CA GLN A 3 31.48 -19.95 36.53
C GLN A 3 30.80 -18.60 36.84
N LEU A 4 31.35 -17.84 37.80
CA LEU A 4 30.85 -16.50 38.16
C LEU A 4 31.06 -15.49 37.00
N LEU A 5 32.17 -15.59 36.28
CA LEU A 5 32.44 -14.77 35.10
C LEU A 5 31.50 -15.13 33.93
N SER A 6 31.21 -16.42 33.74
CA SER A 6 30.27 -16.86 32.70
C SER A 6 28.81 -16.50 33.01
N THR A 7 28.38 -16.59 34.28
CA THR A 7 27.01 -16.23 34.67
C THR A 7 26.79 -14.73 34.60
N THR A 8 27.78 -13.92 35.01
CA THR A 8 27.72 -12.45 34.87
C THR A 8 27.66 -12.04 33.40
N TYR A 9 28.46 -12.65 32.53
CA TYR A 9 28.37 -12.43 31.08
C TYR A 9 26.99 -12.80 30.52
N LEU A 10 26.43 -13.95 30.92
CA LEU A 10 25.13 -14.41 30.43
C LEU A 10 23.98 -13.49 30.88
N ILE A 11 24.04 -12.96 32.10
CA ILE A 11 23.07 -11.98 32.60
C ILE A 11 23.14 -10.67 31.80
N ILE A 12 24.36 -10.19 31.52
CA ILE A 12 24.56 -8.98 30.70
C ILE A 12 24.01 -9.21 29.28
N LEU A 13 24.31 -10.36 28.68
CA LEU A 13 23.81 -10.73 27.35
C LEU A 13 22.28 -10.79 27.32
N LEU A 14 21.66 -11.44 28.31
CA LEU A 14 20.20 -11.53 28.43
C LEU A 14 19.57 -10.14 28.53
N PHE A 15 20.18 -9.25 29.33
CA PHE A 15 19.74 -7.87 29.45
C PHE A 15 19.76 -7.16 28.08
N PHE A 16 20.86 -7.26 27.33
CA PHE A 16 20.94 -6.69 25.98
C PHE A 16 19.91 -7.28 25.01
N LEU A 17 19.68 -8.60 25.05
CA LEU A 17 18.66 -9.25 24.21
C LEU A 17 17.24 -8.78 24.53
N THR A 18 16.91 -8.62 25.82
CA THR A 18 15.59 -8.09 26.21
C THR A 18 15.44 -6.63 25.76
N LEU A 19 16.50 -5.83 25.87
CA LEU A 19 16.50 -4.44 25.45
C LEU A 19 16.36 -4.31 23.92
N PHE A 20 17.05 -5.17 23.18
CA PHE A 20 16.97 -5.24 21.73
C PHE A 20 15.60 -5.73 21.25
N SER A 21 15.04 -6.77 21.87
CA SER A 21 13.71 -7.27 21.56
C SER A 21 12.63 -6.23 21.86
N TYR A 22 12.77 -5.49 22.97
CA TYR A 22 11.87 -4.39 23.31
C TYR A 22 11.96 -3.25 22.31
N TYR A 23 13.18 -2.87 21.91
CA TYR A 23 13.42 -1.88 20.87
C TYR A 23 12.78 -2.30 19.54
N LEU A 24 13.01 -3.55 19.10
CA LEU A 24 12.46 -4.07 17.85
C LEU A 24 10.93 -4.13 17.91
N SER A 25 10.35 -4.54 19.03
CA SER A 25 8.90 -4.54 19.25
C SER A 25 8.31 -3.13 19.16
N ASN A 26 8.97 -2.14 19.75
CA ASN A 26 8.52 -0.75 19.66
C ASN A 26 8.63 -0.20 18.24
N GLU A 27 9.69 -0.53 17.49
CA GLU A 27 9.84 -0.07 16.11
C GLU A 27 8.83 -0.76 15.17
N ILE A 28 8.54 -2.05 15.38
CA ILE A 28 7.48 -2.77 14.66
C ILE A 28 6.10 -2.19 15.02
N LEU A 29 5.82 -1.93 16.31
CA LEU A 29 4.54 -1.35 16.72
C LEU A 29 4.36 0.06 16.17
N LYS A 30 5.44 0.85 16.09
CA LYS A 30 5.46 2.16 15.44
C LYS A 30 5.24 2.05 13.93
N ASN A 31 5.78 1.03 13.27
CA ASN A 31 5.51 0.77 11.84
C ASN A 31 4.06 0.32 11.61
N ILE A 32 3.50 -0.57 12.44
CA ILE A 32 2.11 -1.01 12.37
C ILE A 32 1.13 0.13 12.73
N GLN A 33 1.53 1.02 13.66
CA GLN A 33 0.80 2.24 13.95
C GLN A 33 0.95 3.28 12.84
N GLN A 34 2.08 3.39 12.14
CA GLN A 34 2.22 4.25 10.95
C GLN A 34 1.51 3.68 9.72
N GLU A 35 1.35 2.36 9.64
CA GLU A 35 0.49 1.64 8.68
C GLU A 35 -1.00 1.91 8.94
N ASN A 36 -1.39 2.29 10.17
CA ASN A 36 -2.76 2.72 10.53
C ASN A 36 -2.92 4.23 10.82
N VAL A 37 -1.82 4.96 10.97
CA VAL A 37 -1.72 6.35 11.46
C VAL A 37 -0.47 6.98 10.83
N PHE A 38 -0.41 7.02 9.50
CA PHE A 38 0.17 8.21 8.91
C PHE A 38 -0.74 9.35 9.36
N ASP A 39 -0.20 10.36 10.06
CA ASP A 39 -0.91 11.54 10.57
C ASP A 39 -1.43 12.45 9.42
N LEU A 40 -2.09 11.84 8.44
CA LEU A 40 -2.91 12.49 7.43
C LEU A 40 -3.96 13.41 8.05
N PRO A 41 -4.63 13.14 9.20
CA PRO A 41 -5.61 14.08 9.75
C PRO A 41 -5.01 15.43 10.16
N LYS A 42 -3.72 15.50 10.55
CA LYS A 42 -3.12 16.79 10.97
C LYS A 42 -2.67 17.65 9.79
N ILE A 43 -2.32 17.02 8.67
CA ILE A 43 -2.04 17.71 7.40
C ILE A 43 -3.38 18.11 6.73
N LEU A 44 -4.39 17.21 6.75
CA LEU A 44 -5.74 17.50 6.25
C LEU A 44 -6.45 18.61 7.03
N ASN A 45 -6.26 18.69 8.35
CA ASN A 45 -6.89 19.76 9.15
C ASN A 45 -6.35 21.17 8.82
N SER A 46 -5.25 21.28 8.06
CA SER A 46 -4.75 22.56 7.53
C SER A 46 -5.27 22.89 6.12
N THR A 47 -5.83 21.91 5.42
CA THR A 47 -6.44 22.04 4.11
C THR A 47 -7.89 21.59 4.20
N THR A 48 -8.73 22.51 4.66
CA THR A 48 -10.19 22.45 4.69
C THR A 48 -10.78 21.53 3.61
N GLU A 49 -11.07 20.28 4.01
CA GLU A 49 -12.24 19.42 3.79
C GLU A 49 -13.23 19.62 2.62
N LYS A 50 -12.99 20.43 1.59
CA LYS A 50 -14.05 20.77 0.63
C LYS A 50 -13.80 20.53 -0.86
N GLU A 51 -12.58 20.57 -1.38
CA GLU A 51 -12.34 20.25 -2.81
C GLU A 51 -10.90 19.79 -3.02
N LEU A 52 -10.62 18.51 -2.73
CA LEU A 52 -9.32 17.93 -3.08
C LEU A 52 -9.44 17.39 -4.52
N ASP A 53 -8.74 18.05 -5.45
CA ASP A 53 -8.83 17.81 -6.89
C ASP A 53 -8.54 16.33 -7.23
N PRO A 54 -9.48 15.60 -7.89
CA PRO A 54 -9.26 14.28 -8.46
C PRO A 54 -7.93 14.08 -9.19
N LEU A 55 -7.47 15.13 -9.87
CA LEU A 55 -6.23 15.09 -10.63
C LEU A 55 -5.00 14.99 -9.71
N LEU A 56 -5.05 15.60 -8.52
CA LEU A 56 -3.98 15.57 -7.54
C LEU A 56 -3.78 14.14 -7.00
N HIS A 57 -4.86 13.50 -6.54
CA HIS A 57 -4.82 12.12 -6.06
C HIS A 57 -4.30 11.17 -7.14
N LEU A 58 -4.70 11.37 -8.41
CA LEU A 58 -4.23 10.53 -9.51
C LEU A 58 -2.72 10.69 -9.75
N ASN A 59 -2.22 11.92 -9.64
CA ASN A 59 -0.79 12.19 -9.77
C ASN A 59 0.01 11.62 -8.60
N LEU A 60 -0.50 11.74 -7.37
CA LEU A 60 0.10 11.13 -6.18
C LEU A 60 0.17 9.62 -6.31
N ALA A 61 -0.92 8.95 -6.67
CA ALA A 61 -0.95 7.52 -6.93
C ALA A 61 0.14 7.08 -7.90
N LYS A 62 0.26 7.76 -9.05
CA LYS A 62 1.30 7.45 -10.06
C LYS A 62 2.72 7.67 -9.54
N ILE A 63 2.95 8.73 -8.76
CA ILE A 63 4.25 9.01 -8.15
C ILE A 63 4.59 7.92 -7.13
N TYR A 64 3.64 7.54 -6.28
CA TYR A 64 3.81 6.48 -5.30
C TYR A 64 4.08 5.12 -5.95
N CYS A 65 3.36 4.77 -7.03
CA CYS A 65 3.66 3.57 -7.82
C CYS A 65 5.11 3.59 -8.36
N LYS A 66 5.57 4.73 -8.89
CA LYS A 66 6.95 4.87 -9.42
C LYS A 66 8.02 4.82 -8.34
N LYS A 67 7.68 5.21 -7.11
CA LYS A 67 8.58 5.19 -5.96
C LYS A 67 8.50 3.87 -5.17
N GLU A 68 7.72 2.90 -5.65
CA GLU A 68 7.49 1.62 -4.97
C GLU A 68 6.86 1.78 -3.57
N ILE A 69 6.18 2.91 -3.33
CA ILE A 69 5.42 3.17 -2.09
C ILE A 69 3.99 2.67 -2.31
N HIS A 70 3.84 1.35 -2.35
CA HIS A 70 2.61 0.71 -2.82
C HIS A 70 1.39 0.98 -1.93
N ASP A 71 1.56 1.07 -0.61
CA ASP A 71 0.44 1.29 0.32
C ASP A 71 -0.19 2.67 0.14
N ALA A 72 0.66 3.70 0.04
CA ALA A 72 0.21 5.06 -0.27
C ALA A 72 -0.43 5.13 -1.66
N ALA A 73 0.12 4.44 -2.66
CA ALA A 73 -0.50 4.38 -3.98
C ALA A 73 -1.91 3.78 -3.93
N LEU A 74 -2.08 2.65 -3.22
CA LEU A 74 -3.38 1.99 -3.07
C LEU A 74 -4.38 2.85 -2.31
N TYR A 75 -3.93 3.61 -1.29
CA TYR A 75 -4.77 4.55 -0.57
C TYR A 75 -5.36 5.61 -1.51
N GLU A 76 -4.51 6.29 -2.29
CA GLU A 76 -4.94 7.33 -3.24
C GLU A 76 -5.87 6.78 -4.32
N ILE A 77 -5.60 5.58 -4.83
CA ILE A 77 -6.43 4.92 -5.85
C ILE A 77 -7.81 4.57 -5.27
N ARG A 78 -7.88 4.03 -4.05
CA ARG A 78 -9.16 3.71 -3.40
C ARG A 78 -9.97 4.97 -3.14
N PHE A 79 -9.33 6.01 -2.63
CA PHE A 79 -9.99 7.31 -2.43
C PHE A 79 -10.63 7.81 -3.72
N LEU A 80 -9.93 7.73 -4.86
CA LEU A 80 -10.48 8.12 -6.16
C LEU A 80 -11.65 7.25 -6.63
N ILE A 81 -11.61 5.95 -6.37
CA ILE A 81 -12.70 5.03 -6.74
C ILE A 81 -13.93 5.24 -5.85
N GLU A 82 -13.73 5.50 -4.56
CA GLU A 82 -14.81 5.72 -3.58
C GLU A 82 -15.45 7.10 -3.74
N SER A 83 -14.66 8.11 -4.09
CA SER A 83 -15.14 9.46 -4.44
C SER A 83 -15.63 9.57 -5.89
N ALA A 84 -15.60 8.47 -6.66
CA ALA A 84 -16.07 8.46 -8.03
C ALA A 84 -17.61 8.53 -8.09
N ASP A 85 -18.14 9.75 -8.10
CA ASP A 85 -19.52 9.99 -8.51
C ASP A 85 -19.71 9.75 -10.02
N ASN A 86 -20.96 9.86 -10.51
CA ASN A 86 -21.34 9.80 -11.93
C ASN A 86 -20.57 10.77 -12.87
N SER A 87 -19.72 11.63 -12.32
CA SER A 87 -18.83 12.55 -13.05
C SER A 87 -17.65 11.84 -13.72
N TYR A 88 -17.15 10.74 -13.13
CA TYR A 88 -16.03 10.02 -13.73
C TYR A 88 -16.51 9.11 -14.86
N SER A 89 -15.84 9.21 -16.01
CA SER A 89 -16.04 8.25 -17.08
C SER A 89 -15.64 6.84 -16.63
N ASN A 90 -16.41 5.84 -17.05
CA ASN A 90 -16.07 4.42 -16.90
C ASN A 90 -14.65 4.09 -17.37
N ILE A 91 -14.12 4.83 -18.35
CA ILE A 91 -12.74 4.67 -18.82
C ILE A 91 -11.73 5.04 -17.71
N VAL A 92 -11.99 6.11 -16.97
CA VAL A 92 -11.11 6.57 -15.88
C VAL A 92 -11.16 5.59 -14.72
N ILE A 93 -12.36 5.17 -14.30
CA ILE A 93 -12.54 4.18 -13.24
C ILE A 93 -11.87 2.85 -13.62
N SER A 94 -12.02 2.42 -14.87
CA SER A 94 -11.33 1.24 -15.40
C SER A 94 -9.80 1.37 -15.30
N ASN A 95 -9.23 2.52 -15.67
CA ASN A 95 -7.79 2.77 -15.57
C ASN A 95 -7.30 2.78 -14.11
N LEU A 96 -8.10 3.27 -13.17
CA LEU A 96 -7.78 3.22 -11.74
C LEU A 96 -7.71 1.78 -11.23
N TYR A 97 -8.67 0.94 -11.61
CA TYR A 97 -8.61 -0.50 -11.31
C TYR A 97 -7.40 -1.20 -11.95
N THR A 98 -7.00 -0.80 -13.16
CA THR A 98 -5.77 -1.30 -13.78
C THR A 98 -4.54 -0.91 -12.97
N LEU A 99 -4.43 0.36 -12.55
CA LEU A 99 -3.31 0.84 -11.74
C LEU A 99 -3.26 0.14 -10.36
N MET A 100 -4.42 -0.14 -9.78
CA MET A 100 -4.55 -0.93 -8.55
C MET A 100 -4.01 -2.36 -8.76
N GLY A 101 -4.39 -3.00 -9.87
CA GLY A 101 -3.91 -4.32 -10.24
C GLY A 101 -2.39 -4.38 -10.43
N GLU A 102 -1.80 -3.38 -11.09
CA GLU A 102 -0.34 -3.29 -11.25
C GLU A 102 0.37 -3.12 -9.91
N THR A 103 -0.23 -2.34 -9.00
CA THR A 103 0.32 -2.13 -7.66
C THR A 103 0.29 -3.43 -6.84
N PHE A 104 -0.78 -4.23 -6.95
CA PHE A 104 -0.84 -5.55 -6.33
C PHE A 104 0.10 -6.57 -6.98
N GLU A 105 0.29 -6.52 -8.30
CA GLU A 105 1.25 -7.38 -9.01
C GLU A 105 2.69 -7.12 -8.51
N ASN A 106 3.06 -5.85 -8.31
CA ASN A 106 4.37 -5.47 -7.77
C ASN A 106 4.58 -5.95 -6.32
N LEU A 107 3.51 -5.99 -5.52
CA LEU A 107 3.53 -6.55 -4.17
C LEU A 107 3.54 -8.10 -4.14
N GLY A 108 3.36 -8.77 -5.28
CA GLY A 108 3.24 -10.22 -5.36
C GLY A 108 1.86 -10.77 -5.01
N TYR A 109 0.87 -9.90 -4.79
CA TYR A 109 -0.52 -10.27 -4.47
C TYR A 109 -1.31 -10.59 -5.74
N GLN A 110 -1.03 -11.75 -6.33
CA GLN A 110 -1.54 -12.14 -7.64
C GLN A 110 -3.08 -12.25 -7.71
N LYS A 111 -3.72 -12.70 -6.63
CA LYS A 111 -5.18 -12.86 -6.59
C LYS A 111 -5.87 -11.50 -6.64
N GLU A 112 -5.41 -10.57 -5.80
CA GLU A 112 -5.89 -9.20 -5.70
C GLU A 112 -5.63 -8.43 -7.01
N ALA A 113 -4.48 -8.67 -7.64
CA ALA A 113 -4.17 -8.14 -8.97
C ALA A 113 -5.18 -8.63 -10.03
N SER A 114 -5.44 -9.94 -10.08
CA SER A 114 -6.41 -10.54 -11.00
C SER A 114 -7.82 -10.00 -10.79
N GLU A 115 -8.27 -9.88 -9.53
CA GLU A 115 -9.57 -9.30 -9.19
C GLU A 115 -9.66 -7.83 -9.64
N SER A 116 -8.60 -7.05 -9.46
CA SER A 116 -8.54 -5.65 -9.86
C SER A 116 -8.59 -5.49 -11.38
N TYR A 117 -7.83 -6.27 -12.14
CA TYR A 117 -7.91 -6.26 -13.60
C TYR A 117 -9.29 -6.73 -14.11
N SER A 118 -9.90 -7.71 -13.45
CA SER A 118 -11.26 -8.16 -13.79
C SER A 118 -12.29 -7.04 -13.60
N LYS A 119 -12.18 -6.28 -12.49
CA LYS A 119 -13.01 -5.08 -12.26
C LYS A 119 -12.79 -4.03 -13.34
N ALA A 120 -11.53 -3.78 -13.74
CA ALA A 120 -11.22 -2.84 -14.82
C ALA A 120 -11.92 -3.21 -16.14
N ILE A 121 -11.92 -4.49 -16.52
CA ILE A 121 -12.57 -5.00 -17.73
C ILE A 121 -14.09 -4.93 -17.62
N ALA A 122 -14.65 -5.22 -16.44
CA ALA A 122 -16.08 -5.10 -16.20
C ALA A 122 -16.58 -3.65 -16.34
N THR A 123 -15.79 -2.67 -15.87
CA THR A 123 -16.10 -1.25 -16.00
C THR A 123 -15.93 -0.75 -17.44
N SER A 124 -14.86 -1.17 -18.13
CA SER A 124 -14.62 -0.85 -19.53
C SER A 124 -14.08 -2.06 -20.29
N LYS A 125 -14.95 -2.65 -21.13
CA LYS A 125 -14.61 -3.82 -21.96
C LYS A 125 -13.51 -3.54 -22.99
N THR A 126 -13.17 -2.28 -23.22
CA THR A 126 -12.13 -1.87 -24.17
C THR A 126 -10.78 -1.61 -23.52
N ASN A 127 -10.61 -1.88 -22.22
CA ASN A 127 -9.34 -1.71 -21.53
C ASN A 127 -8.36 -2.83 -21.89
N THR A 128 -7.71 -2.70 -23.04
CA THR A 128 -6.75 -3.68 -23.57
C THR A 128 -5.55 -3.88 -22.66
N VAL A 129 -5.17 -2.87 -21.87
CA VAL A 129 -4.08 -3.00 -20.89
C VAL A 129 -4.47 -3.99 -19.80
N ALA A 130 -5.66 -3.83 -19.21
CA ALA A 130 -6.16 -4.75 -18.19
C ALA A 130 -6.32 -6.18 -18.73
N ILE A 131 -6.84 -6.33 -19.95
CA ILE A 131 -6.97 -7.63 -20.63
C ILE A 131 -5.60 -8.30 -20.76
N ASN A 132 -4.63 -7.60 -21.36
CA ASN A 132 -3.29 -8.15 -21.56
C ASN A 132 -2.59 -8.52 -20.25
N LYS A 133 -2.80 -7.72 -19.19
CA LYS A 133 -2.22 -7.99 -17.85
C LYS A 133 -2.85 -9.20 -17.19
N LEU A 134 -4.19 -9.32 -17.26
CA LEU A 134 -4.91 -10.48 -16.74
C LEU A 134 -4.52 -11.76 -17.50
N ASP A 135 -4.48 -11.70 -18.84
CA ASP A 135 -4.07 -12.82 -19.68
C ASP A 135 -2.65 -13.27 -19.35
N LYS A 136 -1.72 -12.32 -19.15
CA LYS A 136 -0.35 -12.62 -18.73
C LYS A 136 -0.30 -13.29 -17.35
N LEU A 137 -1.11 -12.85 -16.39
CA LEU A 137 -1.17 -13.46 -15.06
C LEU A 137 -1.70 -14.90 -15.12
N ILE A 138 -2.76 -15.14 -15.90
CA ILE A 138 -3.37 -16.47 -16.03
C ILE A 138 -2.42 -17.43 -16.74
N ASN A 139 -1.77 -17.01 -17.83
CA ASN A 139 -0.89 -17.86 -18.62
C ASN A 139 0.50 -18.11 -17.99
N LYS A 140 0.82 -17.43 -16.87
CA LYS A 140 2.08 -17.61 -16.14
C LYS A 140 1.98 -18.66 -15.03
N ASN A 141 0.75 -19.10 -14.69
CA ASN A 141 0.46 -20.18 -13.74
C ASN A 141 0.30 -21.52 -14.45
#